data_AF-A0A2P6AUH6-F1
#
_entry.id   AF-A0A2P6AUH6-F1
#
_cell.length_a   1.000
_cell.length_b   1.000
_cell.length_c   1.000
_cell.angle_alpha   90.00
_cell.angle_beta   90.00
_cell.angle_gamma   90.00
#
_symmetry.space_group_name_H-M   'P 1'
#
loop_
_entity.id
_entity.type
_entity.pdbx_description
1 polymer ?
#
loop_
_entity_poly.entity_id
_entity_poly.type
_entity_poly.pdbx_seq_one_letter_code
_entity_poly.pdbx_strand_id
1 'polypeptide(L)'
;MDVKRWVAYTDALAHTPEMRWLREQPDVTLSMRCDSMRAIAAAVAAGVGQGVLPCFMADAHPGLRRRPGRQPQLSRDIWLLVHRGARRQPRVKAVTDWLGECFSADAARFRGEPGADGRAT
;
A
#
# COMPACT_ATOMS: atom_id res chain seq x y z
N MET A 1 -23.72 -14.86 8.95
CA MET A 1 -23.09 -13.55 8.64
C MET A 1 -21.59 -13.76 8.78
N ASP A 2 -20.83 -13.58 7.70
CA ASP A 2 -19.38 -13.80 7.70
C ASP A 2 -18.69 -12.61 8.38
N VAL A 3 -18.15 -12.81 9.59
CA VAL A 3 -17.44 -11.77 10.34
C VAL A 3 -16.18 -11.40 9.56
N LYS A 4 -16.15 -10.18 9.01
CA LYS A 4 -14.98 -9.67 8.30
C LYS A 4 -13.89 -9.31 9.31
N ARG A 5 -13.01 -10.27 9.58
CA ARG A 5 -11.81 -10.03 10.39
C ARG A 5 -10.78 -9.25 9.58
N TRP A 6 -10.23 -8.21 10.19
CA TRP A 6 -9.28 -7.30 9.57
C TRP A 6 -7.92 -7.32 10.27
N VAL A 7 -6.88 -7.31 9.46
CA VAL A 7 -5.52 -7.01 9.88
C VAL A 7 -5.23 -5.56 9.48
N ALA A 8 -4.90 -4.72 10.44
CA ALA A 8 -4.81 -3.28 10.23
C ALA A 8 -3.63 -2.66 10.96
N TYR A 9 -3.37 -1.38 10.70
CA TYR A 9 -2.34 -0.68 11.45
C TYR A 9 -2.73 -0.41 12.91
N THR A 10 -1.74 -0.16 13.77
CA THR A 10 -1.95 0.45 15.10
C THR A 10 -2.44 1.89 14.98
N ASP A 11 -2.88 2.48 16.10
CA ASP A 11 -3.43 3.85 16.10
C ASP A 11 -2.41 4.93 15.73
N ALA A 12 -1.11 4.62 15.81
CA ALA A 12 -0.03 5.49 15.34
C ALA A 12 -0.16 5.85 13.85
N LEU A 13 -0.78 4.98 13.05
CA LEU A 13 -1.03 5.19 11.62
C LEU A 13 -2.51 5.47 11.32
N ALA A 14 -3.32 5.86 12.32
CA ALA A 14 -4.74 6.15 12.13
C ALA A 14 -5.04 7.27 11.12
N HIS A 15 -4.05 8.13 10.85
CA HIS A 15 -4.12 9.22 9.88
C HIS A 15 -4.04 8.75 8.41
N THR A 16 -3.53 7.55 8.17
CA THR A 16 -3.36 7.01 6.82
C THR A 16 -4.71 6.82 6.12
N PRO A 17 -4.78 6.98 4.78
CA PRO A 17 -6.01 6.78 4.01
C PRO A 17 -6.68 5.42 4.28
N GLU A 18 -5.88 4.35 4.34
CA GLU A 18 -6.33 2.98 4.60
C GLU A 18 -6.99 2.83 5.99
N MET A 19 -6.45 3.47 7.02
CA MET A 19 -7.02 3.41 8.37
C MET A 19 -8.23 4.32 8.54
N ARG A 20 -8.30 5.45 7.84
CA ARG A 20 -9.51 6.30 7.81
C ARG A 20 -10.66 5.57 7.12
N TRP A 21 -10.40 5.02 5.94
CA TRP A 21 -11.38 4.26 5.19
C TRP A 21 -11.88 3.02 5.97
N LEU A 22 -11.00 2.30 6.65
CA LEU A 22 -11.38 1.12 7.44
C LEU A 22 -12.32 1.49 8.59
N ARG A 23 -12.11 2.64 9.25
CA ARG A 23 -12.99 3.11 10.34
C ARG A 23 -14.42 3.43 9.88
N GLU A 24 -14.59 3.75 8.61
CA GLU A 24 -15.90 4.05 8.02
C GLU A 24 -16.66 2.79 7.59
N GLN A 25 -16.02 1.60 7.64
CA GLN A 25 -16.68 0.36 7.27
C GLN A 25 -17.57 -0.17 8.42
N PRO A 26 -18.78 -0.65 8.12
CA PRO A 26 -19.60 -1.33 9.12
C PRO A 26 -18.99 -2.68 9.50
N ASP A 27 -19.24 -3.11 10.74
CA ASP A 27 -18.93 -4.46 11.25
C ASP A 27 -17.45 -4.87 11.16
N VAL A 28 -16.53 -3.94 11.41
CA VAL A 28 -15.09 -4.21 11.45
C VAL A 28 -14.69 -4.87 12.76
N THR A 29 -14.18 -6.09 12.69
CA THR A 29 -13.48 -6.75 13.81
C THR A 29 -12.01 -6.85 13.50
N LEU A 30 -11.14 -6.28 14.34
CA LEU A 30 -9.69 -6.38 14.16
C LEU A 30 -9.19 -7.71 14.75
N SER A 31 -8.56 -8.56 13.93
CA SER A 31 -7.88 -9.79 14.40
C SER A 31 -6.42 -9.56 14.76
N MET A 32 -5.79 -8.52 14.20
CA MET A 32 -4.42 -8.15 14.51
C MET A 32 -4.17 -6.67 14.20
N ARG A 33 -3.28 -6.04 14.98
CA ARG A 33 -2.76 -4.70 14.72
C ARG A 33 -1.24 -4.69 14.77
N CYS A 34 -0.58 -4.06 13.80
CA CYS A 34 0.87 -3.81 13.82
C CYS A 34 1.21 -2.53 13.04
N ASP A 35 2.43 -2.03 13.11
CA ASP A 35 2.87 -0.82 12.38
C ASP A 35 3.64 -1.13 11.09
N SER A 36 3.80 -2.41 10.77
CA SER A 36 4.56 -2.88 9.61
C SER A 36 3.64 -3.36 8.49
N MET A 37 3.69 -2.66 7.37
CA MET A 37 2.98 -3.03 6.14
C MET A 37 3.29 -4.46 5.70
N ARG A 38 4.55 -4.89 5.84
CA ARG A 38 5.00 -6.24 5.48
C ARG A 38 4.42 -7.30 6.43
N ALA A 39 4.31 -6.99 7.72
CA ALA A 39 3.71 -7.91 8.68
C ALA A 39 2.19 -8.05 8.44
N ILE A 40 1.50 -6.97 8.09
CA ILE A 40 0.10 -7.03 7.65
C ILE A 40 -0.03 -7.94 6.43
N ALA A 41 0.80 -7.72 5.38
CA ALA A 41 0.79 -8.54 4.17
C ALA A 41 1.01 -10.02 4.46
N ALA A 42 1.99 -10.36 5.30
CA ALA A 42 2.26 -11.74 5.70
C ALA A 42 1.08 -12.38 6.47
N ALA A 43 0.45 -11.66 7.38
CA ALA A 43 -0.69 -12.17 8.14
C ALA A 43 -1.94 -12.37 7.27
N VAL A 44 -2.19 -11.48 6.30
CA VAL A 44 -3.26 -11.66 5.32
C VAL A 44 -2.98 -12.89 4.46
N ALA A 45 -1.74 -13.08 4.00
CA ALA A 45 -1.35 -14.27 3.24
C ALA A 45 -1.48 -15.57 4.05
N ALA A 46 -1.27 -15.49 5.36
CA ALA A 46 -1.46 -16.60 6.30
C ALA A 46 -2.93 -16.84 6.70
N GLY A 47 -3.89 -16.04 6.19
CA GLY A 47 -5.31 -16.22 6.45
C GLY A 47 -5.84 -15.64 7.78
N VAL A 48 -5.07 -14.77 8.45
CA VAL A 48 -5.48 -14.14 9.72
C VAL A 48 -6.68 -13.18 9.55
N GLY A 49 -6.87 -12.65 8.35
CA GLY A 49 -7.95 -11.73 7.99
C GLY A 49 -7.72 -11.04 6.66
N GLN A 50 -8.56 -10.06 6.34
CA GLN A 50 -8.39 -9.17 5.19
C GLN A 50 -7.56 -7.94 5.58
N GLY A 51 -6.86 -7.33 4.62
CA GLY A 51 -6.09 -6.11 4.87
C GLY A 51 -6.24 -5.11 3.72
N VAL A 52 -6.05 -3.84 4.04
CA VAL A 52 -5.90 -2.77 3.05
C VAL A 52 -4.42 -2.59 2.80
N LEU A 53 -3.95 -2.89 1.58
CA LEU A 53 -2.54 -2.91 1.21
C LEU A 53 -2.33 -2.14 -0.10
N PRO A 54 -1.16 -1.51 -0.30
CA PRO A 54 -0.81 -0.93 -1.60
C PRO A 54 -0.76 -2.00 -2.69
N CYS A 55 -1.40 -1.70 -3.82
CA CYS A 55 -1.53 -2.61 -4.96
C CYS A 55 -0.17 -3.13 -5.44
N PHE A 56 0.80 -2.23 -5.67
CA PHE A 56 2.13 -2.58 -6.16
C PHE A 56 2.87 -3.62 -5.29
N MET A 57 2.58 -3.66 -3.98
CA MET A 57 3.15 -4.61 -3.04
C MET A 57 2.35 -5.90 -3.01
N ALA A 58 1.03 -5.80 -2.88
CA ALA A 58 0.15 -6.95 -2.75
C ALA A 58 0.14 -7.81 -4.03
N ASP A 59 0.14 -7.19 -5.21
CA ASP A 59 0.15 -7.91 -6.50
C ASP A 59 1.43 -8.70 -6.73
N ALA A 60 2.55 -8.25 -6.13
CA ALA A 60 3.82 -8.95 -6.22
C ALA A 60 3.95 -10.10 -5.21
N HIS A 61 2.98 -10.27 -4.30
CA HIS A 61 3.03 -11.26 -3.24
C HIS A 61 2.19 -12.50 -3.63
N PRO A 62 2.80 -13.68 -3.85
CA PRO A 62 2.10 -14.84 -4.41
C PRO A 62 0.99 -15.42 -3.51
N GLY A 63 1.08 -15.17 -2.19
CA GLY A 63 0.06 -15.56 -1.22
C GLY A 63 -1.11 -14.58 -1.07
N LEU A 64 -1.14 -13.49 -1.84
CA LEU A 64 -2.17 -12.47 -1.77
C LEU A 64 -2.95 -12.39 -3.09
N ARG A 65 -4.23 -12.03 -2.97
CA ARG A 65 -5.06 -11.70 -4.11
C ARG A 65 -5.88 -10.46 -3.82
N ARG A 66 -6.18 -9.68 -4.86
CA ARG A 66 -7.12 -8.57 -4.74
C ARG A 66 -8.51 -9.12 -4.44
N ARG A 67 -9.28 -8.38 -3.64
CA ARG A 67 -10.68 -8.71 -3.41
C ARG A 67 -11.48 -8.50 -4.72
N PRO A 68 -12.19 -9.52 -5.23
CA PRO A 68 -12.94 -9.39 -6.49
C PRO A 68 -13.95 -8.25 -6.48
N GLY A 69 -14.11 -7.60 -7.63
CA GLY A 69 -15.09 -6.51 -7.81
C GLY A 69 -14.74 -5.20 -7.12
N ARG A 70 -13.55 -5.07 -6.54
CA ARG A 70 -13.11 -3.83 -5.87
C ARG A 70 -11.91 -3.22 -6.59
N GLN A 71 -12.13 -2.07 -7.21
CA GLN A 71 -11.04 -1.27 -7.78
C GLN A 71 -10.28 -0.53 -6.68
N PRO A 72 -9.00 -0.16 -6.92
CA PRO A 72 -8.26 0.72 -6.02
C PRO A 72 -9.02 2.03 -5.83
N GLN A 73 -9.42 2.33 -4.59
CA GLN A 73 -10.19 3.54 -4.22
C GLN A 73 -9.38 4.49 -3.35
N LEU A 74 -8.21 4.06 -2.89
CA LEU A 74 -7.37 4.79 -1.95
C LEU A 74 -6.02 5.04 -2.59
N SER A 75 -5.55 6.27 -2.51
CA SER A 75 -4.19 6.65 -2.85
C SER A 75 -3.47 7.17 -1.62
N ARG A 76 -2.15 6.98 -1.60
CA ARG A 76 -1.26 7.55 -0.60
C ARG A 76 -0.10 8.22 -1.31
N ASP A 77 0.12 9.49 -0.98
CA ASP A 77 1.21 10.26 -1.58
C ASP A 77 2.55 9.81 -1.00
N ILE A 78 3.55 9.68 -1.87
CA ILE A 78 4.95 9.46 -1.51
C ILE A 78 5.70 10.75 -1.77
N TRP A 79 6.38 11.26 -0.75
CA TRP A 79 7.10 12.53 -0.82
C TRP A 79 8.61 12.29 -0.77
N LEU A 80 9.33 12.85 -1.75
CA LEU A 80 10.78 12.94 -1.72
C LEU A 80 11.20 14.29 -1.15
N LEU A 81 11.64 14.28 0.11
CA LEU A 81 12.07 15.50 0.80
C LEU A 81 13.59 15.69 0.67
N VAL A 82 13.99 16.85 0.13
CA VAL A 82 15.40 17.24 0.00
C VAL A 82 15.60 18.59 0.67
N HIS A 83 16.56 18.68 1.58
CA HIS A 83 16.90 19.95 2.24
C HIS A 83 17.29 21.02 1.20
N ARG A 84 16.78 22.24 1.36
CA ARG A 84 16.95 23.35 0.40
C ARG A 84 18.41 23.58 0.00
N GLY A 85 19.33 23.54 0.96
CA GLY A 85 20.77 23.72 0.71
C GLY A 85 21.43 22.53 -0.01
N ALA A 86 20.87 21.32 0.12
CA ALA A 86 21.39 20.13 -0.52
C ALA A 86 20.90 19.96 -1.97
N ARG A 87 19.73 20.51 -2.30
CA ARG A 87 19.07 20.35 -3.61
C ARG A 87 19.94 20.77 -4.81
N ARG A 88 20.89 21.70 -4.62
CA ARG A 88 21.80 22.16 -5.68
C ARG A 88 23.11 21.36 -5.77
N GLN A 89 23.39 20.46 -4.82
CA GLN A 89 24.60 19.64 -4.87
C GLN A 89 24.47 18.63 -6.02
N PRO A 90 25.45 18.51 -6.93
CA PRO A 90 25.33 17.66 -8.11
C PRO A 90 24.94 16.20 -7.81
N ARG A 91 25.55 15.59 -6.79
CA ARG A 91 25.23 14.22 -6.35
C ARG A 91 23.78 14.05 -5.86
N VAL A 92 23.22 15.07 -5.18
CA VAL A 92 21.85 15.02 -4.66
C VAL A 92 20.86 15.19 -5.79
N LYS A 93 21.14 16.12 -6.71
CA LYS A 93 20.34 16.30 -7.92
C LYS A 93 20.30 15.02 -8.76
N ALA A 94 21.46 14.40 -9.01
CA ALA A 94 21.56 13.17 -9.78
C ALA A 94 20.67 12.05 -9.22
N VAL A 95 20.73 11.80 -7.90
CA VAL A 95 19.88 10.78 -7.26
C VAL A 95 18.39 11.17 -7.29
N THR A 96 18.07 12.44 -7.08
CA THR A 96 16.68 12.93 -7.09
C THR A 96 16.04 12.78 -8.47
N ASP A 97 16.78 13.13 -9.53
CA ASP A 97 16.33 12.98 -10.92
C ASP A 97 16.14 11.50 -11.25
N TRP A 98 17.13 10.66 -10.92
CA TRP A 98 17.07 9.21 -11.14
C TRP A 98 15.89 8.55 -10.42
N LEU A 99 15.63 8.91 -9.15
CA LEU A 99 14.44 8.42 -8.44
C LEU A 99 13.15 8.86 -9.16
N GLY A 100 13.09 10.10 -9.65
CA GLY A 100 11.97 10.62 -10.43
C GLY A 100 11.71 9.81 -11.71
N GLU A 101 12.77 9.42 -12.40
CA GLU A 101 12.71 8.53 -13.58
C GLU A 101 12.17 7.14 -13.19
N CYS A 102 12.68 6.53 -12.11
CA CYS A 102 12.18 5.23 -11.63
C CYS A 102 10.69 5.27 -11.28
N PHE A 103 10.24 6.29 -10.52
CA PHE A 103 8.82 6.44 -10.18
C PHE A 103 7.95 6.68 -11.41
N SER A 104 8.47 7.38 -12.43
CA SER A 104 7.75 7.61 -13.69
C SER A 104 7.63 6.32 -14.50
N ALA A 105 8.68 5.50 -14.55
CA ALA A 105 8.67 4.21 -15.22
C ALA A 105 7.67 3.23 -14.57
N ASP A 106 7.59 3.23 -13.24
CA ASP A 106 6.70 2.35 -12.47
C ASP A 106 5.31 2.96 -12.21
N ALA A 107 4.97 4.10 -12.83
CA ALA A 107 3.80 4.90 -12.44
C ALA A 107 2.48 4.12 -12.53
N ALA A 108 2.31 3.26 -13.54
CA ALA A 108 1.12 2.41 -13.67
C ALA A 108 0.95 1.46 -12.47
N ARG A 109 2.05 0.84 -12.03
CA ARG A 109 2.08 -0.07 -10.89
C ARG A 109 1.74 0.67 -9.59
N PHE A 110 2.28 1.86 -9.38
CA PHE A 110 1.97 2.71 -8.21
C PHE A 110 0.53 3.23 -8.22
N ARG A 111 -0.07 3.48 -9.40
CA ARG A 111 -1.50 3.77 -9.56
C ARG A 111 -2.40 2.55 -9.33
N GLY A 112 -1.83 1.36 -9.17
CA GLY A 112 -2.57 0.13 -8.95
C GLY A 112 -3.24 -0.40 -10.22
N GLU A 113 -2.78 0.03 -11.39
CA GLU A 113 -3.18 -0.55 -12.67
C GLU A 113 -2.77 -2.04 -12.70
N PRO A 114 -3.62 -2.93 -13.24
CA PRO A 114 -3.27 -4.33 -13.37
C PRO A 114 -2.03 -4.47 -14.27
N GLY A 115 -1.11 -5.37 -13.91
CA GLY A 115 0.01 -5.72 -14.78
C GLY A 115 -0.49 -6.31 -16.10
N ALA A 116 0.28 -6.14 -17.19
CA ALA A 116 -0.05 -6.67 -18.52
C ALA A 116 -0.28 -8.19 -18.54
N ASP A 117 0.29 -8.91 -17.57
CA ASP A 117 0.03 -10.33 -17.32
C ASP A 117 -1.25 -10.49 -16.50
N GLY A 118 -2.41 -10.27 -17.12
CA GLY A 118 -3.76 -10.32 -16.54
C GLY A 118 -4.15 -11.61 -15.80
N ARG A 119 -3.43 -11.94 -14.73
CA ARG A 119 -3.78 -12.97 -13.77
C ARG A 119 -4.70 -12.34 -12.75
N ALA A 120 -5.96 -12.26 -13.14
CA ALA A 120 -7.03 -12.48 -12.18
C ALA A 120 -6.79 -13.85 -11.54
N THR A 121 -6.41 -13.88 -10.27
CA THR A 121 -6.45 -15.09 -9.43
C THR A 121 -6.85 -14.69 -8.02
#